data_AF-A0A847LET3-F1
#
_entry.id   AF-A0A847LET3-F1
#
_cell.length_a   1.000
_cell.length_b   1.000
_cell.length_c   1.000
_cell.angle_alpha   90.00
_cell.angle_beta   90.00
_cell.angle_gamma   90.00
#
_symmetry.space_group_name_H-M   'P 1'
#
loop_
_entity.id
_entity.type
_entity.pdbx_description
1 polymer ?
#
loop_
_entity_poly.entity_id
_entity_poly.type
_entity_poly.pdbx_seq_one_letter_code
_entity_poly.pdbx_strand_id
1 'polypeptide(L)'
;MTRAMVWFLVLAALFAAGPAAALTSITAGDMLITSRLMTFENNVYVARGGLKATQKDTVLIADRGIYDRTLELVKAIDNVEVTQPGSVLTSDYLEAYVKEDRILAKGNPRLTRIVERETREEDGTKTKKKTRVILTCNEVEGFNKENRFLAKGDVHVVEVPYREAETDEEAKENEKEPISDLVCETLELFSAEDKAIARNNVVIVTKTLRATGDKAIYLDKENRMIIVGHAHAYQTSREAPNAEEQVSELYANKIIYYPNEDRTIAVGNVHATVYPKGAKAPGDDKDKKDRKKKKKTAEGEEAGGDEAGGGKEGKRKAGRGTGEAGETSEGEAFAEPEEPSGDEPPAGLPPGKYTPVGGEGQEPAPIEAGSE
;
A
#
# COMPACT_ATOMS: atom_id res chain seq x y z
N MET A 1 2.81 5.56 -50.35
CA MET A 1 3.84 4.52 -50.11
C MET A 1 3.11 3.37 -49.42
N THR A 2 2.48 2.48 -50.18
CA THR A 2 2.98 1.23 -50.82
C THR A 2 2.59 0.00 -50.00
N ARG A 3 1.69 -0.79 -50.60
CA ARG A 3 1.22 -2.12 -50.20
C ARG A 3 2.34 -3.16 -50.24
N ALA A 4 2.22 -4.20 -49.42
CA ALA A 4 2.59 -5.61 -49.67
C ALA A 4 1.97 -6.42 -48.52
N MET A 5 1.14 -7.46 -48.62
CA MET A 5 0.89 -8.55 -49.58
C MET A 5 2.14 -9.37 -49.93
N VAL A 6 2.33 -10.47 -49.21
CA VAL A 6 3.11 -11.65 -49.63
C VAL A 6 2.29 -12.91 -49.29
N TRP A 7 2.22 -13.81 -50.26
CA TRP A 7 1.59 -15.13 -50.25
C TRP A 7 2.69 -16.23 -50.31
N PHE A 8 2.28 -17.50 -50.07
CA PHE A 8 3.02 -18.78 -50.14
C PHE A 8 3.88 -19.16 -48.91
N LEU A 9 3.94 -20.41 -48.41
CA LEU A 9 3.76 -21.74 -49.02
C LEU A 9 3.44 -22.80 -47.94
N VAL A 10 2.64 -23.81 -48.28
CA VAL A 10 2.31 -24.99 -47.46
C VAL A 10 3.44 -26.04 -47.54
N LEU A 11 3.89 -26.58 -46.40
CA LEU A 11 4.51 -27.91 -46.36
C LEU A 11 4.13 -28.65 -45.07
N ALA A 12 3.61 -29.86 -45.24
CA ALA A 12 3.09 -30.75 -44.22
C ALA A 12 4.19 -31.46 -43.41
N ALA A 13 3.95 -31.68 -42.12
CA ALA A 13 4.62 -32.72 -41.34
C ALA A 13 3.73 -33.23 -40.19
N LEU A 14 3.31 -34.50 -40.34
CA LEU A 14 3.14 -35.54 -39.33
C LEU A 14 2.25 -35.27 -38.10
N PHE A 15 1.05 -35.87 -38.19
CA PHE A 15 0.17 -36.18 -37.07
C PHE A 15 0.86 -37.06 -36.03
N ALA A 16 1.18 -36.48 -34.88
CA ALA A 16 1.14 -37.17 -33.60
C ALA A 16 -0.12 -36.71 -32.86
N ALA A 17 -1.23 -37.40 -33.11
CA ALA A 17 -2.48 -37.17 -32.39
C ALA A 17 -2.37 -37.78 -30.98
N GLY A 18 -1.68 -37.08 -30.07
CA GLY A 18 -2.08 -37.13 -28.68
C GLY A 18 -3.51 -36.56 -28.56
N PRO A 19 -4.25 -36.82 -27.47
CA PRO A 19 -5.55 -36.19 -27.26
C PRO A 19 -5.34 -34.68 -27.10
N ALA A 20 -5.32 -33.97 -28.23
CA ALA A 20 -5.40 -32.53 -28.28
C ALA A 20 -6.81 -32.20 -27.80
N ALA A 21 -6.94 -31.84 -26.52
CA ALA A 21 -8.13 -31.20 -26.03
C ALA A 21 -8.40 -30.02 -26.97
N ALA A 22 -9.48 -30.10 -27.75
CA ALA A 22 -9.78 -29.10 -28.76
C ALA A 22 -9.95 -27.75 -28.07
N LEU A 23 -8.98 -26.85 -28.25
CA LEU A 23 -9.09 -25.47 -27.81
C LEU A 23 -9.80 -24.69 -28.91
N THR A 24 -10.93 -24.11 -28.58
CA THR A 24 -11.58 -23.08 -29.40
C THR A 24 -10.79 -21.78 -29.26
N SER A 25 -10.54 -21.10 -30.38
CA SER A 25 -9.89 -19.81 -30.41
C SER A 25 -10.72 -18.81 -31.20
N ILE A 26 -10.75 -17.56 -30.73
CA ILE A 26 -11.31 -16.42 -31.44
C ILE A 26 -10.33 -15.25 -31.37
N THR A 27 -10.41 -14.36 -32.35
CA THR A 27 -9.73 -13.07 -32.32
C THR A 27 -10.74 -11.96 -32.10
N ALA A 28 -10.44 -11.07 -31.15
CA ALA A 28 -11.21 -9.86 -30.86
C ALA A 28 -10.27 -8.66 -31.01
N GLY A 29 -10.23 -8.07 -32.21
CA GLY A 29 -9.17 -7.12 -32.57
C GLY A 29 -7.79 -7.80 -32.52
N ASP A 30 -6.87 -7.24 -31.74
CA ASP A 30 -5.51 -7.79 -31.53
C ASP A 30 -5.44 -8.83 -30.41
N MET A 31 -6.56 -9.12 -29.74
CA MET A 31 -6.61 -10.07 -28.64
C MET A 31 -6.91 -11.48 -29.16
N LEU A 32 -6.06 -12.44 -28.80
CA LEU A 32 -6.28 -13.87 -29.04
C LEU A 32 -6.90 -14.48 -27.79
N ILE A 33 -8.14 -14.96 -27.89
CA ILE A 33 -8.85 -15.61 -26.79
C ILE A 33 -8.93 -17.10 -27.08
N THR A 34 -8.55 -17.93 -26.12
CA THR A 34 -8.58 -19.39 -26.21
C THR A 34 -9.36 -19.98 -25.04
N SER A 35 -10.13 -21.03 -25.31
CA SER A 35 -10.92 -21.74 -24.29
C SER A 35 -11.26 -23.16 -24.74
N ARG A 36 -11.58 -24.06 -23.81
CA ARG A 36 -12.04 -25.42 -24.17
C ARG A 36 -13.41 -25.42 -24.81
N LEU A 37 -14.30 -24.54 -24.36
CA LEU A 37 -15.63 -24.39 -24.91
C LEU A 37 -15.95 -22.90 -25.03
N MET A 38 -16.36 -22.49 -26.22
CA MET A 38 -16.81 -21.14 -26.47
C MET A 38 -18.16 -21.17 -27.17
N THR A 39 -19.14 -20.48 -26.58
CA THR A 39 -20.47 -20.30 -27.15
C THR A 39 -20.69 -18.85 -27.50
N PHE A 40 -21.34 -18.59 -28.62
CA PHE A 40 -21.72 -17.25 -29.06
C PHE A 40 -23.23 -17.19 -29.24
N GLU A 41 -23.89 -16.34 -28.46
CA GLU A 41 -25.33 -16.14 -28.52
C GLU A 41 -25.65 -14.69 -28.16
N ASN A 42 -26.62 -14.07 -28.85
CA ASN A 42 -27.09 -12.71 -28.56
C ASN A 42 -25.96 -11.67 -28.45
N ASN A 43 -24.94 -11.79 -29.32
CA ASN A 43 -23.76 -10.91 -29.34
C ASN A 43 -22.84 -11.03 -28.11
N VAL A 44 -22.98 -12.10 -27.34
CA VAL A 44 -22.19 -12.41 -26.15
C VAL A 44 -21.38 -13.69 -26.40
N TYR A 45 -20.06 -13.61 -26.20
CA TYR A 45 -19.20 -14.78 -26.13
C TYR A 45 -19.10 -15.25 -24.69
N VAL A 46 -19.23 -16.56 -24.47
CA VAL A 46 -19.04 -17.20 -23.18
C VAL A 46 -17.99 -18.29 -23.34
N ALA A 47 -16.87 -18.13 -22.64
CA ALA A 47 -15.76 -19.08 -22.55
C ALA A 47 -15.89 -19.92 -21.28
N ARG A 48 -15.73 -21.25 -21.39
CA ARG A 48 -15.82 -22.20 -20.26
C ARG A 48 -14.71 -23.25 -20.35
N GLY A 49 -14.27 -23.71 -19.18
CA GLY A 49 -13.25 -24.76 -19.06
C GLY A 49 -11.83 -24.21 -19.21
N GLY A 50 -11.60 -23.00 -18.72
CA GLY A 50 -10.35 -22.26 -18.88
C GLY A 50 -10.45 -21.23 -19.99
N LEU A 51 -10.14 -19.99 -19.65
CA LEU A 51 -9.97 -18.84 -20.52
C LEU A 51 -8.50 -18.46 -20.50
N LYS A 52 -7.90 -18.28 -21.67
CA LYS A 52 -6.62 -17.57 -21.80
C LYS A 52 -6.76 -16.53 -22.90
N ALA A 53 -6.61 -15.26 -22.54
CA ALA A 53 -6.62 -14.14 -23.46
C ALA A 53 -5.22 -13.51 -23.50
N THR A 54 -4.67 -13.36 -24.70
CA THR A 54 -3.34 -12.76 -24.90
C THR A 54 -3.48 -11.51 -25.76
N GLN A 55 -2.89 -10.41 -25.30
CA GLN A 55 -2.80 -9.16 -26.06
C GLN A 55 -1.43 -8.51 -25.80
N LYS A 56 -0.59 -8.42 -26.84
CA LYS A 56 0.80 -7.96 -26.73
C LYS A 56 1.55 -8.75 -25.64
N ASP A 57 2.08 -8.07 -24.64
CA ASP A 57 2.79 -8.66 -23.49
C ASP A 57 1.89 -8.92 -22.28
N THR A 58 0.56 -8.76 -22.44
CA THR A 58 -0.43 -9.05 -21.39
C THR A 58 -1.07 -10.41 -21.64
N VAL A 59 -1.13 -11.23 -20.59
CA VAL A 59 -1.82 -12.52 -20.58
C VAL A 59 -2.83 -12.50 -19.44
N LEU A 60 -4.10 -12.76 -19.76
CA LEU A 60 -5.17 -12.98 -18.79
C LEU A 60 -5.55 -14.45 -18.80
N ILE A 61 -5.64 -15.05 -17.61
CA ILE A 61 -6.13 -16.42 -17.39
C ILE A 61 -7.29 -16.36 -16.40
N ALA A 62 -8.30 -17.20 -16.60
CA ALA A 62 -9.41 -17.41 -15.67
C ALA A 62 -10.09 -18.75 -15.97
N ASP A 63 -10.99 -19.23 -15.11
CA ASP A 63 -11.77 -20.45 -15.42
C ASP A 63 -12.86 -20.20 -16.45
N ARG A 64 -13.43 -18.98 -16.42
CA ARG A 64 -14.54 -18.56 -17.28
C ARG A 64 -14.38 -17.13 -17.75
N GLY A 65 -14.89 -16.88 -18.95
CA GLY A 65 -14.90 -15.56 -19.57
C GLY A 65 -16.26 -15.21 -20.17
N ILE A 66 -16.64 -13.95 -20.10
CA ILE A 66 -17.78 -13.40 -20.84
C ILE A 66 -17.29 -12.16 -21.57
N TYR A 67 -17.60 -12.06 -22.85
CA TYR A 67 -17.40 -10.84 -23.62
C TYR A 67 -18.71 -10.43 -24.27
N ASP A 68 -19.30 -9.34 -23.79
CA ASP A 68 -20.50 -8.73 -24.35
C ASP A 68 -20.10 -7.65 -25.34
N ARG A 69 -20.39 -7.85 -26.63
CA ARG A 69 -20.05 -6.88 -27.69
C ARG A 69 -20.93 -5.64 -27.69
N THR A 70 -22.15 -5.73 -27.15
CA THR A 70 -23.10 -4.62 -27.13
C THR A 70 -22.70 -3.62 -26.05
N LEU A 71 -22.37 -4.15 -24.87
CA LEU A 71 -21.89 -3.36 -23.74
C LEU A 71 -20.40 -3.03 -23.85
N GLU A 72 -19.64 -3.78 -24.66
CA GLU A 72 -18.17 -3.77 -24.69
C GLU A 72 -17.59 -4.01 -23.30
N LEU A 73 -18.08 -5.08 -22.67
CA LEU A 73 -17.76 -5.50 -21.31
C LEU A 73 -17.12 -6.88 -21.33
N VAL A 74 -15.94 -6.99 -20.74
CA VAL A 74 -15.24 -8.27 -20.52
C VAL A 74 -15.37 -8.64 -19.05
N LYS A 75 -15.74 -9.88 -18.75
CA LYS A 75 -15.74 -10.45 -17.41
C LYS A 75 -14.86 -11.68 -17.38
N ALA A 76 -13.91 -11.73 -16.47
CA ALA A 76 -13.13 -12.91 -16.12
C ALA A 76 -13.57 -13.37 -14.73
N ILE A 77 -13.83 -14.67 -14.58
CA ILE A 77 -14.49 -15.23 -13.40
C ILE A 77 -13.72 -16.46 -12.94
N ASP A 78 -13.45 -16.49 -11.65
CA ASP A 78 -12.74 -17.53 -10.89
C ASP A 78 -11.27 -17.68 -11.33
N ASN A 79 -10.36 -17.70 -10.35
CA ASN A 79 -8.92 -17.86 -10.55
C ASN A 79 -8.36 -16.89 -11.60
N VAL A 80 -8.75 -15.62 -11.52
CA VAL A 80 -8.31 -14.60 -12.48
C VAL A 80 -6.86 -14.24 -12.19
N GLU A 81 -6.02 -14.33 -13.21
CA GLU A 81 -4.64 -13.88 -13.19
C GLU A 81 -4.37 -13.02 -14.43
N VAL A 82 -3.86 -11.81 -14.22
CA VAL A 82 -3.40 -10.91 -15.28
C VAL A 82 -1.90 -10.70 -15.12
N THR A 83 -1.14 -11.19 -16.08
CA THR A 83 0.32 -11.07 -16.13
C THR A 83 0.72 -10.01 -17.16
N GLN A 84 1.56 -9.08 -16.72
CA GLN A 84 2.16 -8.00 -17.51
C GLN A 84 3.67 -7.94 -17.23
N PRO A 85 4.47 -7.23 -18.07
CA PRO A 85 5.90 -7.07 -17.81
C PRO A 85 6.15 -6.45 -16.43
N GLY A 86 6.73 -7.24 -15.52
CA GLY A 86 7.08 -6.80 -14.17
C GLY A 86 5.91 -6.73 -13.17
N SER A 87 4.70 -7.18 -13.54
CA SER A 87 3.58 -7.22 -12.60
C SER A 87 2.59 -8.36 -12.85
N VAL A 88 2.03 -8.88 -11.76
CA VAL A 88 1.00 -9.92 -11.75
C VAL A 88 -0.13 -9.48 -10.84
N LEU A 89 -1.37 -9.48 -11.35
CA LEU A 89 -2.59 -9.22 -10.59
C LEU A 89 -3.40 -10.51 -10.51
N THR A 90 -3.70 -10.99 -9.30
CA THR A 90 -4.64 -12.09 -9.09
C THR A 90 -5.91 -11.59 -8.42
N SER A 91 -7.06 -12.22 -8.69
CA SER A 91 -8.37 -11.92 -8.07
C SER A 91 -9.38 -13.02 -8.35
N ASP A 92 -10.52 -13.04 -7.65
CA ASP A 92 -11.61 -13.98 -7.98
C ASP A 92 -12.43 -13.51 -9.18
N TYR A 93 -12.47 -12.20 -9.43
CA TYR A 93 -13.35 -11.60 -10.44
C TYR A 93 -12.74 -10.33 -11.03
N LEU A 94 -12.83 -10.18 -12.36
CA LEU A 94 -12.38 -8.99 -13.05
C LEU A 94 -13.38 -8.57 -14.12
N GLU A 95 -13.68 -7.28 -14.17
CA GLU A 95 -14.45 -6.63 -15.22
C GLU A 95 -13.60 -5.58 -15.92
N ALA A 96 -13.64 -5.56 -17.25
CA ALA A 96 -13.08 -4.49 -18.06
C ALA A 96 -14.18 -3.83 -18.89
N TYR A 97 -14.44 -2.56 -18.58
CA TYR A 97 -15.40 -1.69 -19.25
C TYR A 97 -14.67 -0.94 -20.35
N VAL A 98 -14.72 -1.45 -21.59
CA VAL A 98 -13.90 -0.95 -22.69
C VAL A 98 -14.27 0.49 -23.06
N LYS A 99 -15.57 0.85 -23.04
CA LYS A 99 -16.03 2.24 -23.32
C LYS A 99 -15.54 3.26 -22.29
N GLU A 100 -15.49 2.84 -21.04
CA GLU A 100 -15.11 3.68 -19.90
C GLU A 100 -13.59 3.71 -19.69
N ASP A 101 -12.83 2.85 -20.37
CA ASP A 101 -11.40 2.61 -20.11
C ASP A 101 -11.13 2.32 -18.62
N ARG A 102 -12.02 1.52 -18.03
CA ARG A 102 -12.06 1.20 -16.61
C ARG A 102 -11.95 -0.30 -16.37
N ILE A 103 -11.19 -0.68 -15.37
CA ILE A 103 -11.05 -2.07 -14.90
C ILE A 103 -11.46 -2.14 -13.44
N LEU A 104 -12.15 -3.20 -13.06
CA LEU A 104 -12.57 -3.50 -11.70
C LEU A 104 -12.16 -4.93 -11.35
N ALA A 105 -11.34 -5.12 -10.34
CA ALA A 105 -10.99 -6.43 -9.80
C ALA A 105 -11.51 -6.58 -8.36
N LYS A 106 -12.11 -7.74 -8.08
CA LYS A 106 -12.81 -8.05 -6.82
C LYS A 106 -12.47 -9.47 -6.36
N GLY A 107 -12.72 -9.72 -5.07
CA GLY A 107 -12.43 -11.01 -4.45
C GLY A 107 -10.94 -11.12 -4.17
N ASN A 108 -10.52 -10.35 -3.16
CA ASN A 108 -9.15 -10.33 -2.64
C ASN A 108 -8.07 -10.07 -3.71
N PRO A 109 -8.18 -9.00 -4.51
CA PRO A 109 -7.15 -8.64 -5.46
C PRO A 109 -5.77 -8.55 -4.80
N ARG A 110 -4.78 -9.19 -5.41
CA ARG A 110 -3.37 -9.13 -5.04
C ARG A 110 -2.54 -8.71 -6.24
N LEU A 111 -1.95 -7.54 -6.17
CA LEU A 111 -1.04 -7.01 -7.18
C LEU A 111 0.39 -7.14 -6.68
N THR A 112 1.21 -7.88 -7.42
CA THR A 112 2.66 -7.96 -7.20
C THR A 112 3.37 -7.23 -8.33
N ARG A 113 4.27 -6.29 -7.99
CA ARG A 113 5.04 -5.52 -8.96
C ARG A 113 6.51 -5.48 -8.56
N ILE A 114 7.40 -5.73 -9.51
CA ILE A 114 8.83 -5.53 -9.35
C ILE A 114 9.14 -4.08 -9.69
N VAL A 115 9.77 -3.37 -8.76
CA VAL A 115 10.15 -1.96 -8.90
C VAL A 115 11.67 -1.87 -8.81
N GLU A 116 12.28 -1.10 -9.71
CA GLU A 116 13.71 -0.80 -9.66
C GLU A 116 13.87 0.67 -9.30
N ARG A 117 14.54 0.96 -8.18
CA ARG A 117 14.82 2.32 -7.73
C ARG A 117 16.33 2.58 -7.75
N GLU A 118 16.71 3.77 -8.18
CA GLU A 118 18.06 4.27 -8.02
C GLU A 118 18.19 4.89 -6.62
N THR A 119 19.00 4.25 -5.77
CA THR A 119 19.40 4.81 -4.48
C THR A 119 20.77 5.42 -4.61
N ARG A 120 20.97 6.57 -3.96
CA ARG A 120 22.29 7.18 -3.81
C ARG A 120 22.81 6.78 -2.44
N GLU A 121 23.89 6.01 -2.43
CA GLU A 121 24.57 5.65 -1.19
C GLU A 121 25.38 6.85 -0.65
N GLU A 122 25.77 6.78 0.62
CA GLU A 122 26.47 7.87 1.33
C GLU A 122 27.81 8.25 0.66
N ASP A 123 28.40 7.33 -0.11
CA ASP A 123 29.63 7.54 -0.90
C ASP A 123 29.38 8.24 -2.25
N GLY A 124 28.12 8.54 -2.58
CA GLY A 124 27.71 9.14 -3.84
C GLY A 124 27.54 8.13 -4.99
N THR A 125 27.75 6.83 -4.75
CA THR A 125 27.53 5.77 -5.73
C THR A 125 26.02 5.57 -5.94
N LYS A 126 25.61 5.46 -7.21
CA LYS A 126 24.23 5.12 -7.57
C LYS A 126 24.10 3.61 -7.64
N THR A 127 23.32 3.01 -6.75
CA THR A 127 23.00 1.58 -6.79
C THR A 127 21.54 1.39 -7.20
N LYS A 128 21.32 0.53 -8.19
CA LYS A 128 19.97 0.13 -8.59
C LYS A 128 19.53 -1.00 -7.69
N LYS A 129 18.51 -0.73 -6.87
CA LYS A 129 17.92 -1.73 -5.98
C LYS A 129 16.57 -2.14 -6.54
N LYS A 130 16.42 -3.45 -6.80
CA LYS A 130 15.14 -4.05 -7.12
C LYS A 130 14.41 -4.39 -5.82
N THR A 131 13.14 -4.01 -5.74
CA THR A 131 12.23 -4.40 -4.65
C THR A 131 10.95 -4.94 -5.25
N ARG A 132 10.23 -5.74 -4.46
CA ARG A 132 8.91 -6.23 -4.83
C ARG A 132 7.88 -5.52 -3.98
N VAL A 133 6.98 -4.83 -4.63
CA VAL A 133 5.83 -4.16 -4.00
C VAL A 133 4.62 -5.06 -4.18
N ILE A 134 3.93 -5.30 -3.08
CA ILE A 134 2.80 -6.20 -3.00
C ILE A 134 1.65 -5.41 -2.40
N LEU A 135 0.56 -5.32 -3.13
CA LEU A 135 -0.69 -4.68 -2.72
C LEU A 135 -1.77 -5.77 -2.58
N THR A 136 -2.42 -5.81 -1.43
CA THR A 136 -3.64 -6.61 -1.19
C THR A 136 -4.76 -5.72 -0.70
N CYS A 137 -5.99 -6.00 -1.12
CA CYS A 137 -7.20 -5.26 -0.70
C CYS A 137 -8.45 -6.04 -1.09
N ASN A 138 -9.64 -5.47 -0.84
CA ASN A 138 -10.92 -6.08 -1.17
C ASN A 138 -11.36 -5.78 -2.62
N GLU A 139 -11.04 -4.58 -3.12
CA GLU A 139 -11.41 -4.12 -4.46
C GLU A 139 -10.32 -3.22 -5.06
N VAL A 140 -10.07 -3.39 -6.35
CA VAL A 140 -9.20 -2.54 -7.16
C VAL A 140 -9.98 -1.97 -8.33
N GLU A 141 -9.86 -0.67 -8.56
CA GLU A 141 -10.31 0.01 -9.76
C GLU A 141 -9.14 0.68 -10.49
N GLY A 142 -9.02 0.42 -11.79
CA GLY A 142 -8.09 1.10 -12.68
C GLY A 142 -8.83 2.00 -13.66
N PHE A 143 -8.38 3.24 -13.80
CA PHE A 143 -8.90 4.24 -14.74
C PHE A 143 -7.79 4.58 -15.74
N ASN A 144 -7.78 3.92 -16.89
CA ASN A 144 -6.65 4.00 -17.84
C ASN A 144 -6.50 5.41 -18.43
N LYS A 145 -7.61 6.12 -18.70
CA LYS A 145 -7.57 7.51 -19.19
C LYS A 145 -6.92 8.47 -18.20
N GLU A 146 -7.13 8.23 -16.90
CA GLU A 146 -6.67 9.10 -15.82
C GLU A 146 -5.27 8.70 -15.31
N ASN A 147 -4.72 7.57 -15.76
CA ASN A 147 -3.55 6.92 -15.16
C ASN A 147 -3.71 6.80 -13.63
N ARG A 148 -4.93 6.50 -13.19
CA ARG A 148 -5.32 6.45 -11.79
C ARG A 148 -5.70 5.03 -11.40
N PHE A 149 -5.28 4.64 -10.22
CA PHE A 149 -5.58 3.35 -9.63
C PHE A 149 -6.11 3.57 -8.22
N LEU A 150 -7.17 2.87 -7.84
CA LEU A 150 -7.85 3.01 -6.56
C LEU A 150 -8.02 1.62 -5.94
N ALA A 151 -7.36 1.38 -4.81
CA ALA A 151 -7.56 0.22 -3.96
C ALA A 151 -8.47 0.58 -2.78
N LYS A 152 -9.39 -0.30 -2.44
CA LYS A 152 -10.37 -0.09 -1.37
C LYS A 152 -10.54 -1.33 -0.49
N GLY A 153 -10.76 -1.08 0.79
CA GLY A 153 -11.06 -2.07 1.80
C GLY A 153 -9.82 -2.89 2.17
N ASP A 154 -9.46 -2.85 3.45
CA ASP A 154 -8.33 -3.59 4.03
C ASP A 154 -7.06 -3.49 3.17
N VAL A 155 -6.73 -2.26 2.74
CA VAL A 155 -5.60 -2.01 1.87
C VAL A 155 -4.31 -2.20 2.65
N HIS A 156 -3.49 -3.13 2.17
CA HIS A 156 -2.18 -3.44 2.73
C HIS A 156 -1.14 -3.44 1.61
N VAL A 157 -0.12 -2.61 1.75
CA VAL A 157 1.00 -2.51 0.82
C VAL A 157 2.28 -2.84 1.57
N VAL A 158 2.98 -3.87 1.10
CA VAL A 158 4.29 -4.24 1.62
C VAL A 158 5.36 -4.15 0.54
N GLU A 159 6.52 -3.66 0.92
CA GLU A 159 7.72 -3.65 0.08
C GLU A 159 8.76 -4.60 0.67
N VAL A 160 9.23 -5.54 -0.14
CA VAL A 160 10.23 -6.54 0.26
C VAL A 160 11.45 -6.50 -0.67
N PRO A 161 12.65 -6.91 -0.21
CA PRO A 161 13.81 -7.05 -1.08
C PRO A 161 13.52 -8.06 -2.19
N TYR A 162 13.85 -7.73 -3.44
CA TYR A 162 13.71 -8.67 -4.55
C TYR A 162 15.00 -9.49 -4.72
N ARG A 163 14.88 -10.81 -4.82
CA ARG A 163 16.00 -11.71 -5.14
C ARG A 163 15.71 -12.43 -6.46
N GLU A 164 16.72 -12.53 -7.33
CA GLU A 164 16.57 -13.27 -8.57
C GLU A 164 16.57 -14.78 -8.28
N ALA A 165 15.65 -15.51 -8.92
CA ALA A 165 15.46 -16.96 -8.79
C ALA A 165 15.05 -17.48 -7.39
N GLU A 166 14.39 -16.66 -6.57
CA GLU A 166 13.75 -17.16 -5.34
C GLU A 166 12.56 -18.07 -5.65
N THR A 167 12.36 -19.06 -4.79
CA THR A 167 11.20 -19.95 -4.84
C THR A 167 9.95 -19.28 -4.25
N ASP A 168 8.75 -19.80 -4.58
CA ASP A 168 7.50 -19.29 -4.02
C ASP A 168 7.44 -19.38 -2.48
N GLU A 169 8.15 -20.34 -1.88
CA GLU A 169 8.22 -20.50 -0.43
C GLU A 169 9.13 -19.43 0.20
N GLU A 170 10.30 -19.19 -0.37
CA GLU A 170 11.22 -18.13 0.07
C GLU A 170 10.58 -16.74 -0.10
N ALA A 171 9.86 -16.52 -1.19
CA ALA A 171 9.09 -15.30 -1.44
C ALA A 171 8.09 -15.03 -0.30
N LYS A 172 7.31 -16.04 0.09
CA LYS A 172 6.33 -15.94 1.18
C LYS A 172 6.97 -15.74 2.55
N GLU A 173 8.16 -16.27 2.77
CA GLU A 173 8.89 -16.03 4.02
C GLU A 173 9.42 -14.59 4.08
N ASN A 174 9.94 -14.08 2.96
CA ASN A 174 10.43 -12.70 2.82
C ASN A 174 9.32 -11.66 3.07
N GLU A 175 8.08 -11.98 2.70
CA GLU A 175 6.89 -11.15 3.00
C GLU A 175 6.61 -10.94 4.50
N LYS A 176 7.18 -11.77 5.39
CA LYS A 176 6.99 -11.63 6.84
C LYS A 176 7.87 -10.55 7.47
N GLU A 177 8.90 -10.10 6.76
CA GLU A 177 9.84 -9.08 7.22
C GLU A 177 9.98 -7.96 6.17
N PRO A 178 8.90 -7.18 5.93
CA PRO A 178 8.91 -6.13 4.92
C PRO A 178 9.85 -4.98 5.31
N ILE A 179 10.42 -4.33 4.29
CA ILE A 179 11.19 -3.08 4.41
C ILE A 179 10.25 -1.92 4.78
N SER A 180 9.07 -1.93 4.17
CA SER A 180 8.01 -0.96 4.39
C SER A 180 6.66 -1.67 4.40
N ASP A 181 5.79 -1.28 5.32
CA ASP A 181 4.44 -1.77 5.51
C ASP A 181 3.50 -0.56 5.62
N LEU A 182 2.48 -0.50 4.78
CA LEU A 182 1.46 0.54 4.74
C LEU A 182 0.09 -0.12 4.83
N VAL A 183 -0.70 0.25 5.84
CA VAL A 183 -2.09 -0.16 6.01
C VAL A 183 -2.99 1.06 5.95
N CYS A 184 -4.11 0.97 5.23
CA CYS A 184 -5.14 2.00 5.16
C CYS A 184 -6.48 1.43 4.66
N GLU A 185 -7.54 2.23 4.66
CA GLU A 185 -8.82 1.81 4.09
C GLU A 185 -8.88 2.02 2.58
N THR A 186 -8.29 3.12 2.09
CA THR A 186 -8.28 3.46 0.67
C THR A 186 -6.92 3.99 0.25
N LEU A 187 -6.47 3.56 -0.93
CA LEU A 187 -5.23 4.00 -1.54
C LEU A 187 -5.48 4.39 -2.99
N GLU A 188 -5.18 5.64 -3.32
CA GLU A 188 -5.18 6.12 -4.71
C GLU A 188 -3.75 6.31 -5.20
N LEU A 189 -3.43 5.80 -6.38
CA LEU A 189 -2.17 6.02 -7.06
C LEU A 189 -2.42 6.76 -8.38
N PHE A 190 -1.59 7.76 -8.65
CA PHE A 190 -1.60 8.56 -9.86
C PHE A 190 -0.26 8.35 -10.56
N SER A 191 -0.21 7.42 -11.51
CA SER A 191 1.06 7.02 -12.15
C SER A 191 1.69 8.15 -12.98
N ALA A 192 0.89 9.06 -13.54
CA ALA A 192 1.41 10.22 -14.26
C ALA A 192 2.02 11.30 -13.34
N GLU A 193 1.56 11.37 -12.08
CA GLU A 193 2.02 12.34 -11.08
C GLU A 193 3.08 11.78 -10.15
N ASP A 194 3.39 10.48 -10.23
CA ASP A 194 4.26 9.76 -9.29
C ASP A 194 3.86 10.00 -7.83
N LYS A 195 2.55 9.85 -7.59
CA LYS A 195 1.89 10.22 -6.33
C LYS A 195 0.98 9.12 -5.83
N ALA A 196 1.01 8.88 -4.52
CA ALA A 196 0.08 8.00 -3.84
C ALA A 196 -0.60 8.73 -2.68
N ILE A 197 -1.88 8.43 -2.45
CA ILE A 197 -2.69 9.01 -1.37
C ILE A 197 -3.39 7.88 -0.62
N ALA A 198 -2.93 7.62 0.60
CA ALA A 198 -3.59 6.72 1.55
C ALA A 198 -4.55 7.52 2.43
N ARG A 199 -5.74 6.97 2.70
CA ARG A 199 -6.74 7.61 3.58
C ARG A 199 -7.37 6.60 4.53
N ASN A 200 -7.79 7.15 5.67
CA ASN A 200 -8.45 6.53 6.80
C ASN A 200 -7.59 5.47 7.49
N ASN A 201 -7.30 5.69 8.78
CA ASN A 201 -6.53 4.79 9.63
C ASN A 201 -5.19 4.40 8.99
N VAL A 202 -4.47 5.40 8.47
CA VAL A 202 -3.19 5.15 7.82
C VAL A 202 -2.17 4.77 8.87
N VAL A 203 -1.52 3.64 8.68
CA VAL A 203 -0.39 3.17 9.48
C VAL A 203 0.76 2.87 8.53
N ILE A 204 1.93 3.42 8.82
CA ILE A 204 3.14 3.26 8.01
C ILE A 204 4.23 2.76 8.94
N VAL A 205 4.87 1.66 8.59
CA VAL A 205 5.98 1.08 9.33
C VAL A 205 7.12 0.86 8.36
N THR A 206 8.22 1.53 8.60
CA THR A 206 9.51 1.30 7.95
C THR A 206 10.53 0.91 9.01
N LYS A 207 11.77 0.67 8.60
CA LYS A 207 12.86 0.38 9.53
C LYS A 207 13.09 1.50 10.56
N THR A 208 12.95 2.76 10.16
CA THR A 208 13.30 3.95 10.96
C THR A 208 12.09 4.76 11.41
N LEU A 209 10.90 4.47 10.88
CA LEU A 209 9.70 5.26 11.14
C LEU A 209 8.48 4.36 11.34
N ARG A 210 7.74 4.57 12.42
CA ARG A 210 6.36 4.10 12.56
C ARG A 210 5.46 5.30 12.69
N ALA A 211 4.60 5.54 11.71
CA ALA A 211 3.71 6.69 11.70
C ALA A 211 2.25 6.30 11.51
N THR A 212 1.37 7.12 12.05
CA THR A 212 -0.09 6.98 11.96
C THR A 212 -0.73 8.32 11.63
N GLY A 213 -1.87 8.29 10.95
CA GLY A 213 -2.70 9.47 10.69
C GLY A 213 -3.95 9.17 9.88
N ASP A 214 -4.76 10.19 9.64
CA ASP A 214 -6.01 10.05 8.88
C ASP A 214 -5.75 10.01 7.37
N LYS A 215 -4.65 10.62 6.91
CA LYS A 215 -4.25 10.65 5.51
C LYS A 215 -2.74 10.71 5.38
N ALA A 216 -2.20 9.97 4.42
CA ALA A 216 -0.81 10.12 3.98
C ALA A 216 -0.74 10.36 2.48
N ILE A 217 0.17 11.23 2.07
CA ILE A 217 0.49 11.53 0.67
C ILE A 217 1.95 11.21 0.46
N TYR A 218 2.26 10.32 -0.46
CA TYR A 218 3.62 10.03 -0.89
C TYR A 218 3.86 10.61 -2.28
N LEU A 219 4.96 11.35 -2.43
CA LEU A 219 5.40 11.99 -3.65
C LEU A 219 6.75 11.40 -4.02
N ASP A 220 6.78 10.50 -4.99
CA ASP A 220 7.97 9.69 -5.30
C ASP A 220 9.09 10.55 -5.90
N LYS A 221 8.76 11.48 -6.81
CA LYS A 221 9.73 12.43 -7.40
C LYS A 221 10.46 13.27 -6.36
N GLU A 222 9.77 13.63 -5.29
CA GLU A 222 10.32 14.45 -4.20
C GLU A 222 10.87 13.60 -3.06
N ASN A 223 10.70 12.28 -3.13
CA ASN A 223 10.91 11.34 -2.04
C ASN A 223 10.40 11.91 -0.71
N ARG A 224 9.12 12.31 -0.70
CA ARG A 224 8.50 13.04 0.40
C ARG A 224 7.18 12.39 0.77
N MET A 225 7.02 12.11 2.06
CA MET A 225 5.79 11.62 2.65
C MET A 225 5.18 12.68 3.57
N ILE A 226 3.89 12.92 3.45
CA ILE A 226 3.15 13.91 4.23
C ILE A 226 2.01 13.19 4.93
N ILE A 227 1.99 13.23 6.26
CA ILE A 227 0.98 12.59 7.11
C ILE A 227 0.20 13.69 7.82
N VAL A 228 -1.13 13.63 7.74
CA VAL A 228 -2.02 14.65 8.30
C VAL A 228 -3.22 14.01 8.99
N GLY A 229 -3.77 14.75 9.97
CA GLY A 229 -4.90 14.30 10.79
C GLY A 229 -4.43 13.30 11.84
N HIS A 230 -4.49 13.70 13.11
CA HIS A 230 -3.98 12.91 14.24
C HIS A 230 -2.58 12.32 13.97
N ALA A 231 -1.70 13.12 13.34
CA ALA A 231 -0.42 12.62 12.87
C ALA A 231 0.49 12.34 14.06
N HIS A 232 0.91 11.09 14.16
CA HIS A 232 1.74 10.59 15.25
C HIS A 232 2.82 9.68 14.68
N ALA A 233 4.08 9.91 15.04
CA ALA A 233 5.22 9.15 14.56
C ALA A 233 6.20 8.79 15.67
N TYR A 234 6.70 7.57 15.63
CA TYR A 234 7.91 7.13 16.29
C TYR A 234 9.03 7.06 15.27
N GLN A 235 10.10 7.80 15.50
CA GLN A 235 11.29 7.77 14.68
C GLN A 235 12.44 7.14 15.46
N THR A 236 13.07 6.15 14.87
CA THR A 236 14.33 5.58 15.35
C THR A 236 15.45 6.13 14.50
N SER A 237 16.30 6.97 15.11
CA SER A 237 17.50 7.51 14.47
C SER A 237 18.74 6.83 15.01
N ARG A 238 19.79 6.79 14.19
CA ARG A 238 21.11 6.31 14.57
C ARG A 238 22.14 7.36 14.15
N GLU A 239 22.66 8.12 15.10
CA GLU A 239 23.56 9.25 14.81
C GLU A 239 24.92 8.82 14.22
N ALA A 240 25.33 7.55 14.38
CA ALA A 240 26.57 7.00 13.81
C ALA A 240 26.49 5.47 13.68
N PRO A 241 27.35 4.82 12.84
CA PRO A 241 27.39 3.36 12.68
C PRO A 241 27.67 2.56 13.97
N ASN A 242 28.16 3.23 15.01
CA ASN A 242 28.41 2.69 16.35
C ASN A 242 27.54 3.36 17.44
N ALA A 243 26.68 4.32 17.08
CA ALA A 243 25.76 4.95 18.01
C ALA A 243 24.58 4.02 18.31
N GLU A 244 24.06 4.15 19.53
CA GLU A 244 22.85 3.47 19.98
C GLU A 244 21.61 4.13 19.36
N GLU A 245 20.54 3.36 19.19
CA GLU A 245 19.28 3.85 18.60
C GLU A 245 18.61 4.84 19.56
N GLN A 246 18.29 6.03 19.05
CA GLN A 246 17.46 7.00 19.74
C GLN A 246 16.04 6.92 19.20
N VAL A 247 15.07 6.84 20.11
CA VAL A 247 13.65 6.85 19.74
C VAL A 247 13.05 8.21 20.11
N SER A 248 12.43 8.83 19.12
CA SER A 248 11.66 10.07 19.30
C SER A 248 10.20 9.81 18.96
N GLU A 249 9.31 10.29 19.81
CA GLU A 249 7.86 10.28 19.60
C GLU A 249 7.39 11.69 19.26
N LEU A 250 6.58 11.82 18.22
CA LEU A 250 6.20 13.09 17.62
C LEU A 250 4.71 13.12 17.32
N TYR A 251 4.01 14.10 17.88
CA TYR A 251 2.62 14.42 17.54
C TYR A 251 2.58 15.80 16.90
N ALA A 252 1.81 15.94 15.82
CA ALA A 252 1.58 17.23 15.18
C ALA A 252 0.29 17.19 14.35
N ASN A 253 -0.17 18.37 13.89
CA ASN A 253 -1.25 18.43 12.89
C ASN A 253 -0.79 17.84 11.53
N LYS A 254 0.49 18.01 11.22
CA LYS A 254 1.14 17.54 9.99
C LYS A 254 2.57 17.08 10.28
N ILE A 255 2.93 15.91 9.78
CA ILE A 255 4.29 15.36 9.80
C ILE A 255 4.76 15.17 8.35
N ILE A 256 5.92 15.70 8.01
CA ILE A 256 6.57 15.55 6.70
C ILE A 256 7.84 14.73 6.90
N TYR A 257 7.96 13.62 6.20
CA TYR A 257 9.10 12.71 6.28
C TYR A 257 9.80 12.59 4.92
N TYR A 258 11.13 12.60 4.96
CA TYR A 258 12.02 12.43 3.80
C TYR A 258 12.81 11.13 3.97
N PRO A 259 12.37 10.01 3.38
CA PRO A 259 12.97 8.69 3.60
C PRO A 259 14.46 8.58 3.30
N ASN A 260 14.99 9.32 2.32
CA ASN A 260 16.42 9.24 1.96
C ASN A 260 17.29 10.14 2.84
N GLU A 261 16.70 11.09 3.55
CA GLU A 261 17.42 12.03 4.42
C GLU A 261 17.25 11.67 5.91
N ASP A 262 16.45 10.63 6.21
CA ASP A 262 15.96 10.31 7.56
C ASP A 262 15.47 11.56 8.32
N ARG A 263 14.91 12.54 7.59
CA ARG A 263 14.53 13.85 8.11
C ARG A 263 13.02 13.93 8.31
N THR A 264 12.61 14.39 9.48
CA THR A 264 11.21 14.63 9.83
C THR A 264 10.97 16.10 10.19
N ILE A 265 9.89 16.68 9.67
CA ILE A 265 9.43 18.03 9.98
C ILE A 265 8.00 17.91 10.53
N ALA A 266 7.78 18.38 11.75
CA ALA A 266 6.44 18.52 12.33
C ALA A 266 5.95 19.96 12.22
N VAL A 267 4.67 20.14 11.88
CA VAL A 267 4.05 21.45 11.71
C VAL A 267 2.70 21.48 12.41
N GLY A 268 2.52 22.47 13.30
CA GLY A 268 1.29 22.77 14.02
C GLY A 268 1.08 21.88 15.26
N ASN A 269 0.86 22.52 16.41
CA ASN A 269 0.63 21.87 17.72
C ASN A 269 1.58 20.70 17.98
N VAL A 270 2.89 20.97 17.86
CA VAL A 270 3.92 19.95 17.91
C VAL A 270 4.19 19.54 19.36
N HIS A 271 4.02 18.27 19.67
CA HIS A 271 4.48 17.66 20.91
C HIS A 271 5.52 16.58 20.58
N ALA A 272 6.74 16.78 21.06
CA ALA A 272 7.84 15.84 20.85
C ALA A 272 8.33 15.31 22.20
N THR A 273 8.45 13.99 22.32
CA THR A 273 9.11 13.33 23.45
C THR A 273 10.32 12.59 22.91
N VAL A 274 11.50 13.02 23.34
CA VAL A 274 12.75 12.34 23.00
C VAL A 274 13.13 11.46 24.17
N TYR A 275 13.25 10.16 23.92
CA TYR A 275 13.63 9.21 24.96
C TYR A 275 15.16 9.13 25.03
N PRO A 276 15.78 9.61 26.12
CA PRO A 276 17.22 9.43 26.31
C PRO A 276 17.54 7.95 26.52
N LYS A 277 18.67 7.51 25.95
CA LYS A 277 19.40 6.24 26.11
C LYS A 277 18.65 5.08 26.80
N GLY A 278 18.38 4.01 26.05
CA GLY A 278 17.93 2.72 26.60
C GLY A 278 16.46 2.62 27.01
N ALA A 279 15.70 3.71 26.91
CA ALA A 279 14.25 3.70 27.02
C ALA A 279 13.63 3.23 25.70
N LYS A 280 13.04 2.02 25.71
CA LYS A 280 12.24 1.52 24.60
C LYS A 280 10.94 2.30 24.48
N ALA A 281 10.42 2.43 23.26
CA ALA A 281 9.08 2.94 23.03
C ALA A 281 8.04 2.17 23.87
N PRO A 282 7.01 2.85 24.44
CA PRO A 282 5.90 2.17 25.08
C PRO A 282 5.16 1.26 24.08
N GLY A 283 5.45 -0.04 24.09
CA GLY A 283 4.80 -1.02 23.20
C GLY A 283 5.66 -2.21 22.78
N ASP A 284 6.99 -2.06 22.77
CA ASP A 284 7.92 -3.12 22.27
C ASP A 284 8.03 -4.37 23.16
N ASP A 285 7.56 -4.31 24.41
CA ASP A 285 7.68 -5.41 25.35
C ASP A 285 6.57 -6.47 25.24
N LYS A 286 5.43 -6.18 24.58
CA LYS A 286 4.33 -7.16 24.47
C LYS A 286 4.60 -8.22 23.41
N ASP A 287 5.13 -7.85 22.25
CA ASP A 287 5.30 -8.81 21.13
C ASP A 287 6.47 -9.78 21.32
N LYS A 288 7.54 -9.38 22.04
CA LYS A 288 8.66 -10.27 22.35
C LYS A 288 8.33 -11.30 23.43
N LYS A 289 7.43 -10.97 24.37
CA LYS A 289 7.07 -11.88 25.47
C LYS A 289 6.16 -13.02 25.00
N ASP A 290 5.28 -12.74 24.05
CA ASP A 290 4.39 -13.75 23.47
C ASP A 290 5.13 -14.70 22.50
N ARG A 291 6.11 -14.20 21.73
CA ARG A 291 6.98 -15.07 20.90
C ARG A 291 7.84 -16.03 21.76
N LYS A 292 8.31 -15.59 22.93
CA LYS A 292 9.13 -16.44 23.83
C LYS A 292 8.30 -17.49 24.59
N LYS A 293 7.01 -17.20 24.84
CA LYS A 293 6.08 -18.17 25.44
C LYS A 293 5.64 -19.24 24.43
N LYS A 294 5.40 -18.87 23.16
CA LYS A 294 5.00 -19.84 22.12
C LYS A 294 6.09 -20.86 21.80
N LYS A 295 7.37 -20.47 21.82
CA LYS A 295 8.51 -21.40 21.59
C LYS A 295 8.77 -22.36 22.76
N LYS A 296 8.36 -22.01 23.99
CA LYS A 296 8.54 -22.85 25.18
C LYS A 296 7.40 -23.84 25.45
N THR A 297 6.32 -23.78 24.67
CA THR A 297 5.15 -24.66 24.85
C THR A 297 5.00 -25.68 23.71
N ALA A 298 5.92 -25.72 22.74
CA ALA A 298 5.90 -26.64 21.61
C ALA A 298 6.89 -27.82 21.75
N GLU A 299 7.72 -27.83 22.80
CA GLU A 299 8.63 -28.93 23.13
C GLU A 299 8.35 -29.37 24.58
N GLY A 300 7.30 -30.16 24.77
CA GLY A 300 6.95 -30.73 26.07
C GLY A 300 5.55 -31.35 26.10
N GLU A 301 5.52 -32.68 25.92
CA GLU A 301 4.47 -33.62 26.31
C GLU A 301 3.22 -33.74 25.41
N GLU A 302 3.31 -34.68 24.46
CA GLU A 302 2.25 -35.67 24.25
C GLU A 302 2.17 -36.58 25.49
N ALA A 303 0.99 -36.69 26.11
CA ALA A 303 0.39 -37.97 26.54
C ALA A 303 -0.98 -37.73 27.23
N GLY A 304 -2.03 -38.26 26.58
CA GLY A 304 -3.08 -39.02 27.27
C GLY A 304 -4.33 -38.29 27.80
N GLY A 305 -5.49 -38.73 27.29
CA GLY A 305 -6.59 -39.20 28.17
C GLY A 305 -7.82 -38.32 28.32
N ASP A 306 -8.84 -38.65 27.53
CA ASP A 306 -10.28 -38.79 27.82
C ASP A 306 -11.09 -37.85 28.75
N GLU A 307 -12.25 -37.51 28.17
CA GLU A 307 -13.60 -37.40 28.74
C GLU A 307 -14.06 -36.23 29.64
N ALA A 308 -15.26 -35.79 29.24
CA ALA A 308 -16.39 -35.33 30.04
C ALA A 308 -16.45 -33.88 30.54
N GLY A 309 -17.36 -33.12 29.90
CA GLY A 309 -18.60 -32.75 30.58
C GLY A 309 -18.69 -31.33 31.16
N GLY A 310 -19.88 -30.74 30.99
CA GLY A 310 -20.37 -29.69 31.88
C GLY A 310 -20.50 -28.31 31.22
N GLY A 311 -21.71 -28.01 30.74
CA GLY A 311 -22.06 -26.71 30.20
C GLY A 311 -22.14 -25.59 31.24
N LYS A 312 -22.37 -24.38 30.74
CA LYS A 312 -23.12 -23.32 31.43
C LYS A 312 -23.68 -22.32 30.43
N GLU A 313 -25.02 -22.25 30.44
CA GLU A 313 -25.83 -21.12 30.00
C GLU A 313 -25.35 -19.78 30.58
N GLY A 314 -25.63 -18.68 29.87
CA GLY A 314 -25.58 -17.37 30.52
C GLY A 314 -25.72 -16.13 29.65
N LYS A 315 -26.96 -15.84 29.22
CA LYS A 315 -27.54 -14.49 29.07
C LYS A 315 -27.00 -13.51 28.00
N ARG A 316 -27.81 -13.43 26.94
CA ARG A 316 -28.37 -12.23 26.30
C ARG A 316 -28.18 -10.90 27.05
N LYS A 317 -27.77 -9.85 26.33
CA LYS A 317 -28.56 -8.61 26.25
C LYS A 317 -28.33 -7.87 24.94
N ALA A 318 -29.42 -7.77 24.18
CA ALA A 318 -29.57 -6.89 23.04
C ALA A 318 -29.72 -5.44 23.54
N GLY A 319 -29.12 -4.50 22.81
CA GLY A 319 -29.32 -3.06 22.93
C GLY A 319 -29.46 -2.46 21.54
N ARG A 320 -30.70 -2.39 21.07
CA ARG A 320 -31.14 -1.76 19.83
C ARG A 320 -31.31 -0.26 20.12
N GLY A 321 -30.65 0.59 19.35
CA GLY A 321 -30.80 2.04 19.40
C GLY A 321 -30.81 2.60 17.98
N THR A 322 -32.00 2.68 17.41
CA THR A 322 -32.34 3.42 16.19
C THR A 322 -32.44 4.91 16.52
N GLY A 323 -31.85 5.77 15.69
CA GLY A 323 -32.08 7.21 15.68
C GLY A 323 -31.87 7.74 14.27
N GLU A 324 -32.97 8.18 13.66
CA GLU A 324 -33.07 8.70 12.30
C GLU A 324 -32.48 10.11 12.14
N ALA A 325 -32.21 10.38 10.86
CA ALA A 325 -31.94 11.61 10.15
C ALA A 325 -32.50 12.95 10.69
N GLY A 326 -31.74 14.00 10.40
CA GLY A 326 -32.19 15.38 10.31
C GLY A 326 -31.14 16.24 9.60
N GLU A 327 -31.37 16.53 8.32
CA GLU A 327 -30.74 17.63 7.58
C GLU A 327 -31.12 18.98 8.20
N THR A 328 -30.19 19.93 8.25
CA THR A 328 -30.39 21.30 7.73
C THR A 328 -29.07 22.05 7.62
N SER A 329 -28.99 22.80 6.53
CA SER A 329 -28.05 23.85 6.18
C SER A 329 -27.99 25.01 7.19
N GLU A 330 -26.85 25.68 7.30
CA GLU A 330 -26.65 27.10 6.95
C GLU A 330 -25.22 27.53 7.31
N GLY A 331 -24.68 28.45 6.52
CA GLY A 331 -23.30 28.92 6.62
C GLY A 331 -23.11 29.93 7.74
N GLU A 332 -21.97 29.85 8.41
CA GLU A 332 -21.46 30.91 9.26
C GLU A 332 -19.99 31.18 8.91
N ALA A 333 -19.72 32.46 8.65
CA ALA A 333 -18.40 33.01 8.43
C ALA A 333 -17.61 32.98 9.75
N PHE A 334 -16.47 32.31 9.76
CA PHE A 334 -15.54 32.36 10.88
C PHE A 334 -14.75 33.66 10.83
N ALA A 335 -15.03 34.53 11.82
CA ALA A 335 -14.18 35.64 12.19
C ALA A 335 -12.85 35.11 12.77
N GLU A 336 -11.75 35.78 12.41
CA GLU A 336 -10.42 35.54 12.97
C GLU A 336 -10.43 35.78 14.50
N PRO A 337 -9.93 34.85 15.34
CA PRO A 337 -9.74 35.12 16.74
C PRO A 337 -8.50 36.00 16.94
N GLU A 338 -8.67 37.13 17.62
CA GLU A 338 -7.60 38.02 18.06
C GLU A 338 -6.54 37.26 18.87
N GLU A 339 -5.26 37.49 18.54
CA GLU A 339 -4.13 36.92 19.28
C GLU A 339 -4.05 37.51 20.71
N PRO A 340 -3.94 36.69 21.76
CA PRO A 340 -3.59 37.19 23.07
C PRO A 340 -2.11 37.58 23.09
N SER A 341 -1.86 38.89 23.08
CA SER A 341 -0.56 39.47 23.43
C SER A 341 -0.37 39.38 24.96
N GLY A 342 0.68 38.70 25.40
CA GLY A 342 1.05 38.65 26.80
C GLY A 342 2.14 37.62 27.11
N ASP A 343 3.32 38.12 27.46
CA ASP A 343 4.50 37.39 27.96
C ASP A 343 4.27 36.73 29.34
N GLU A 344 3.16 36.03 29.53
CA GLU A 344 2.92 35.25 30.75
C GLU A 344 2.91 33.75 30.46
N PRO A 345 3.75 32.95 31.14
CA PRO A 345 3.76 31.51 30.96
C PRO A 345 2.42 30.92 31.44
N PRO A 346 1.89 29.89 30.76
CA PRO A 346 0.62 29.27 31.12
C PRO A 346 0.65 28.68 32.54
N ALA A 347 -0.48 28.80 33.24
CA ALA A 347 -0.63 28.32 34.61
C ALA A 347 -0.37 26.81 34.71
N GLY A 348 0.49 26.40 35.66
CA GLY A 348 0.80 24.99 35.95
C GLY A 348 2.25 24.56 35.74
N LEU A 349 3.12 25.48 35.29
CA LEU A 349 4.55 25.20 35.18
C LEU A 349 5.27 25.25 36.54
N PRO A 350 6.23 24.35 36.82
CA PRO A 350 7.06 24.42 38.02
C PRO A 350 7.91 25.69 38.02
N PRO A 351 8.27 26.26 39.18
CA PRO A 351 9.06 27.48 39.23
C PRO A 351 10.44 27.26 38.57
N GLY A 352 10.71 28.00 37.51
CA GLY A 352 11.95 27.94 36.72
C GLY A 352 12.11 29.17 35.84
N LYS A 353 13.35 29.51 35.47
CA LYS A 353 13.61 30.59 34.50
C LYS A 353 13.35 30.04 33.10
N TYR A 354 12.26 30.46 32.47
CA TYR A 354 11.93 30.12 31.10
C TYR A 354 12.51 31.17 30.16
N THR A 355 13.34 30.74 29.20
CA THR A 355 13.83 31.60 28.13
C THR A 355 12.95 31.36 26.90
N PRO A 356 12.20 32.35 26.40
CA PRO A 356 11.47 32.22 25.16
C PRO A 356 12.45 31.97 24.01
N VAL A 357 12.27 30.88 23.26
CA VAL A 357 13.00 30.65 22.02
C VAL A 357 12.10 31.08 20.88
N GLY A 358 12.32 32.29 20.36
CA GLY A 358 11.66 32.74 19.12
C GLY A 358 11.03 34.15 19.12
N GLY A 359 11.59 35.12 19.85
CA GLY A 359 11.24 36.54 19.67
C GLY A 359 12.13 37.20 18.62
N GLU A 360 11.57 37.63 17.50
CA GLU A 360 12.24 38.51 16.55
C GLU A 360 12.57 39.85 17.22
N GLY A 361 13.86 40.19 17.36
CA GLY A 361 14.26 41.48 17.90
C GLY A 361 15.58 41.49 18.65
N GLN A 362 16.67 41.15 17.96
CA GLN A 362 17.99 41.60 18.41
C GLN A 362 18.85 41.94 17.20
N GLU A 363 18.91 43.22 16.87
CA GLU A 363 19.87 43.77 15.92
C GLU A 363 21.30 43.45 16.43
N PRO A 364 22.21 42.93 15.57
CA PRO A 364 23.57 42.70 15.98
C PRO A 364 24.31 44.02 16.19
N ALA A 365 25.01 44.13 17.32
CA ALA A 365 25.86 45.27 17.66
C ALA A 365 26.96 45.50 16.61
N PRO A 366 27.37 46.77 16.37
CA PRO A 366 28.39 47.08 15.38
C PRO A 366 29.77 46.59 15.84
N ILE A 367 30.49 45.94 14.92
CA ILE A 367 31.88 45.52 15.10
C ILE A 367 32.77 46.76 14.98
N GLU A 368 33.45 47.13 16.08
CA GLU A 368 34.51 48.15 16.03
C GLU A 368 35.73 47.61 15.28
N ALA A 369 36.17 48.37 14.27
CA ALA A 369 37.41 48.13 13.56
C ALA A 369 38.60 48.53 14.44
N GLY A 370 39.33 47.55 14.96
CA GLY A 370 40.61 47.76 15.62
C GLY A 370 41.71 48.08 14.60
N SER A 371 42.26 49.28 14.70
CA SER A 371 43.56 49.66 14.16
C SER A 371 44.66 49.36 15.18
N GLU A 372 45.59 48.46 14.85
CA GLU A 372 47.06 48.61 14.95
C GLU A 372 47.76 47.29 14.57
#